data_AF-A0A521GSQ6-F1
#
_entry.id   AF-A0A521GSQ6-F1
#
_cell.length_a   1.000
_cell.length_b   1.000
_cell.length_c   1.000
_cell.angle_alpha   90.00
_cell.angle_beta   90.00
_cell.angle_gamma   90.00
#
_symmetry.space_group_name_H-M   'P 1'
#
loop_
_entity.id
_entity.type
_entity.pdbx_description
1 polymer ?
#
loop_
_entity_poly.entity_id
_entity_poly.type
_entity_poly.pdbx_seq_one_letter_code
_entity_poly.pdbx_strand_id
1 'polypeptide(L)'
;MFRFKYLILLILIAVIGYFIYVRVMMHGGAGHEMAGMPPNMAMPVSVAEVLERQVQEWNEFSGRLVAVDQVEIRPRVSGTIDSIHFSDGDNVKKGAVLFTIDPRPYEAAYQAANARAILTETEFSRAERLMADKAISQREYDQRKNDVRVARADLTRAKLDLGYTKIVAPIPGRVSRAEITVGNLVDAGGNAPVLTTIVSNRPIYADFDVDESTYLRYTRGADGQAQSFDQIPVMMGLATETGTPHTGRIESFDNKLNPASGTIRVRAIFENADGSLVPGLFARIKLGSPTETKALLITDRAVGTDQSKKFVLVVGNDNKVEYREVKLGNVADGLRIVQNGVQAGDKIVVNGLQRARPGSVVAPEIVPMDDKQPAASASPTPASAESTSAGMTEPAMPAADPAPASPTPPAESSPASAPPEMPKAPESAAPGSQQPAAKE
;
A
#
# COMPACT_ATOMS: atom_id res chain seq x y z
N MET A 1 -113.29 -14.34 -36.79
CA MET A 1 -113.18 -13.63 -35.50
C MET A 1 -111.73 -13.63 -34.94
N PHE A 2 -110.68 -13.66 -35.77
CA PHE A 2 -109.28 -13.86 -35.34
C PHE A 2 -108.33 -12.68 -35.64
N ARG A 3 -108.74 -11.65 -36.39
CA ARG A 3 -107.87 -10.51 -36.76
C ARG A 3 -107.86 -9.34 -35.76
N PHE A 4 -108.82 -9.28 -34.84
CA PHE A 4 -108.94 -8.17 -33.88
C PHE A 4 -108.08 -8.34 -32.61
N LYS A 5 -107.75 -9.59 -32.25
CA LYS A 5 -106.94 -9.90 -31.06
C LYS A 5 -105.46 -9.53 -31.20
N TYR A 6 -104.90 -9.60 -32.42
CA TYR A 6 -103.50 -9.26 -32.68
C TYR A 6 -103.25 -7.74 -32.75
N LEU A 7 -104.27 -6.96 -33.10
CA LEU A 7 -104.18 -5.48 -33.11
C LEU A 7 -104.04 -4.92 -31.70
N ILE A 8 -104.78 -5.49 -30.73
CA ILE A 8 -104.73 -5.08 -29.31
C ILE A 8 -103.37 -5.47 -28.68
N LEU A 9 -102.82 -6.62 -29.06
CA LEU A 9 -101.50 -7.06 -28.59
C LEU A 9 -100.37 -6.15 -29.11
N LEU A 10 -100.43 -5.70 -30.37
CA LEU A 10 -99.43 -4.79 -30.94
C LEU A 10 -99.47 -3.39 -30.32
N ILE A 11 -100.67 -2.87 -30.02
CA ILE A 11 -100.81 -1.58 -29.33
C ILE A 11 -100.26 -1.67 -27.90
N LEU A 12 -100.47 -2.79 -27.20
CA LEU A 12 -99.95 -2.98 -25.85
C LEU A 12 -98.41 -3.05 -25.81
N ILE A 13 -97.78 -3.70 -26.81
CA ILE A 13 -96.32 -3.75 -26.93
C ILE A 13 -95.73 -2.37 -27.26
N ALA A 14 -96.41 -1.57 -28.09
CA ALA A 14 -95.97 -0.21 -28.40
C ALA A 14 -96.03 0.73 -27.18
N VAL A 15 -97.07 0.60 -26.34
CA VAL A 15 -97.22 1.38 -25.11
C VAL A 15 -96.17 1.00 -24.06
N ILE A 16 -95.86 -0.30 -23.93
CA ILE A 16 -94.80 -0.77 -23.01
C ILE A 16 -93.42 -0.30 -23.50
N GLY A 17 -93.15 -0.37 -24.80
CA GLY A 17 -91.90 0.13 -25.39
C GLY A 17 -91.71 1.64 -25.19
N TYR A 18 -92.79 2.42 -25.32
CA TYR A 18 -92.76 3.86 -25.05
C TYR A 18 -92.51 4.17 -23.56
N PHE A 19 -93.10 3.40 -22.66
CA PHE A 19 -92.92 3.58 -21.22
C PHE A 19 -91.48 3.24 -20.76
N ILE A 20 -90.86 2.22 -21.35
CA ILE A 20 -89.45 1.88 -21.10
C ILE A 20 -88.51 2.96 -21.67
N TYR A 21 -88.80 3.48 -22.86
CA TYR A 21 -88.02 4.56 -23.47
C TYR A 21 -88.02 5.84 -22.62
N VAL A 22 -89.19 6.23 -22.08
CA VAL A 22 -89.30 7.41 -21.19
C VAL A 22 -88.61 7.17 -19.83
N ARG A 23 -88.63 5.95 -19.30
CA ARG A 23 -87.92 5.57 -18.06
C ARG A 23 -86.40 5.62 -18.20
N VAL A 24 -85.86 5.23 -19.36
CA VAL A 24 -84.41 5.26 -19.65
C VAL A 24 -83.93 6.70 -19.86
N MET A 25 -84.74 7.57 -20.47
CA MET A 25 -84.35 8.97 -20.67
C MET A 25 -84.41 9.81 -19.38
N MET A 26 -85.21 9.42 -18.38
CA MET A 26 -85.35 10.13 -17.10
C MET A 26 -84.41 9.64 -15.98
N HIS A 27 -83.52 8.67 -16.23
CA HIS A 27 -82.53 8.19 -15.25
C HIS A 27 -81.07 8.27 -15.74
N GLY A 28 -80.83 8.89 -16.90
CA GLY A 28 -79.48 9.18 -17.40
C GLY A 28 -78.94 10.50 -16.83
N GLY A 29 -78.45 10.49 -15.58
CA GLY A 29 -77.89 11.69 -14.96
C GLY A 29 -77.53 11.56 -13.48
N ALA A 30 -76.76 10.56 -13.10
CA ALA A 30 -76.02 10.56 -11.84
C ALA A 30 -74.54 10.73 -12.16
N GLY A 31 -74.08 11.98 -12.13
CA GLY A 31 -72.66 12.31 -12.20
C GLY A 31 -71.92 11.61 -11.08
N HIS A 32 -70.88 10.86 -11.43
CA HIS A 32 -69.82 10.57 -10.48
C HIS A 32 -69.19 11.91 -10.11
N GLU A 33 -69.60 12.48 -8.98
CA GLU A 33 -68.75 13.35 -8.19
C GLU A 33 -67.48 12.54 -7.89
N MET A 34 -66.41 12.83 -8.61
CA MET A 34 -65.08 12.60 -8.07
C MET A 34 -64.99 13.47 -6.82
N ALA A 35 -65.27 12.85 -5.68
CA ALA A 35 -64.93 13.40 -4.39
C ALA A 35 -63.47 13.85 -4.45
N GLY A 36 -63.25 15.15 -4.30
CA GLY A 36 -61.95 15.74 -4.17
C GLY A 36 -61.19 14.99 -3.08
N MET A 37 -60.12 14.32 -3.48
CA MET A 37 -59.09 13.84 -2.57
C MET A 37 -58.69 15.04 -1.70
N PRO A 38 -58.71 14.94 -0.37
CA PRO A 38 -58.45 16.07 0.51
C PRO A 38 -57.10 16.70 0.16
N PRO A 39 -57.03 18.03 -0.05
CA PRO A 39 -55.76 18.69 -0.28
C PRO A 39 -54.96 18.64 1.02
N ASN A 40 -53.70 18.22 0.90
CA ASN A 40 -52.66 18.35 1.92
C ASN A 40 -52.66 17.31 3.05
N MET A 41 -52.51 16.02 2.71
CA MET A 41 -51.74 15.14 3.60
C MET A 41 -50.27 15.33 3.23
N ALA A 42 -49.59 16.25 3.92
CA ALA A 42 -48.15 16.40 3.82
C ALA A 42 -47.51 15.04 4.13
N MET A 43 -46.81 14.46 3.16
CA MET A 43 -46.24 13.11 3.30
C MET A 43 -45.16 13.14 4.38
N PRO A 44 -45.13 12.15 5.31
CA PRO A 44 -44.09 12.09 6.31
C PRO A 44 -42.74 11.77 5.66
N VAL A 45 -41.75 12.61 5.94
CA VAL A 45 -40.36 12.44 5.52
C VAL A 45 -39.44 12.62 6.72
N SER A 46 -38.45 11.75 6.85
CA SER A 46 -37.47 11.89 7.93
C SER A 46 -36.45 12.94 7.54
N VAL A 47 -36.28 13.95 8.39
CA VAL A 47 -35.29 15.01 8.23
C VAL A 47 -34.25 14.92 9.32
N ALA A 48 -33.00 15.27 8.99
CA ALA A 48 -31.93 15.44 9.96
C ALA A 48 -31.31 16.83 9.82
N GLU A 49 -30.84 17.37 10.92
CA GLU A 49 -30.13 18.66 10.93
C GLU A 49 -28.68 18.47 10.50
N VAL A 50 -28.20 19.33 9.60
CA VAL A 50 -26.80 19.36 9.16
C VAL A 50 -25.91 19.66 10.36
N LEU A 51 -25.00 18.72 10.65
CA LEU A 51 -24.09 18.82 11.77
C LEU A 51 -22.85 19.62 11.37
N GLU A 52 -22.46 20.60 12.18
CA GLU A 52 -21.16 21.27 12.06
C GLU A 52 -20.22 20.69 13.13
N ARG A 53 -19.12 20.06 12.70
CA ARG A 53 -18.08 19.55 13.60
C ARG A 53 -16.70 19.92 13.07
N GLN A 54 -15.74 20.07 13.98
CA GLN A 54 -14.33 20.07 13.60
C GLN A 54 -13.96 18.62 13.26
N VAL A 55 -13.51 18.41 12.03
CA VAL A 55 -13.08 17.10 11.56
C VAL A 55 -11.71 17.19 10.92
N GLN A 56 -10.95 16.11 11.11
CA GLN A 56 -9.71 15.90 10.41
C GLN A 56 -9.97 15.02 9.20
N GLU A 57 -9.68 15.53 8.00
CA GLU A 57 -9.81 14.74 6.78
C GLU A 57 -8.69 13.71 6.69
N TRP A 58 -9.05 12.47 6.36
CA TRP A 58 -8.09 11.39 6.13
C TRP A 58 -8.14 10.96 4.67
N ASN A 59 -6.96 10.79 4.07
CA ASN A 59 -6.81 10.20 2.74
C ASN A 59 -6.11 8.85 2.87
N GLU A 60 -6.68 7.83 2.22
CA GLU A 60 -6.13 6.47 2.23
C GLU A 60 -5.25 6.24 1.01
N PHE A 61 -4.03 5.77 1.27
CA PHE A 61 -3.02 5.42 0.27
C PHE A 61 -2.54 3.99 0.47
N SER A 62 -1.97 3.45 -0.59
CA SER A 62 -1.33 2.13 -0.59
C SER A 62 0.17 2.32 -0.62
N GLY A 63 0.88 1.60 0.25
CA GLY A 63 2.33 1.71 0.40
C GLY A 63 3.00 0.38 0.68
N ARG A 64 4.32 0.42 0.78
CA ARG A 64 5.15 -0.73 1.15
C ARG A 64 6.11 -0.36 2.27
N LEU A 65 6.36 -1.32 3.15
CA LEU A 65 7.36 -1.17 4.18
C LEU A 65 8.75 -1.33 3.60
N VAL A 66 9.68 -0.47 4.03
CA VAL A 66 11.08 -0.46 3.58
C VAL A 66 11.98 -0.36 4.81
N ALA A 67 13.09 -1.08 4.78
CA ALA A 67 14.11 -0.97 5.83
C ALA A 67 14.71 0.45 5.82
N VAL A 68 15.03 0.96 7.01
CA VAL A 68 15.69 2.28 7.12
C VAL A 68 17.07 2.23 6.51
N ASP A 69 17.84 1.21 6.91
CA ASP A 69 19.16 0.92 6.39
C ASP A 69 19.19 -0.52 5.88
N GLN A 70 19.83 -0.74 4.73
CA GLN A 70 20.11 -2.06 4.19
C GLN A 70 21.55 -2.09 3.70
N VAL A 71 22.30 -3.09 4.15
CA VAL A 71 23.70 -3.26 3.75
C VAL A 71 23.98 -4.71 3.37
N GLU A 72 24.59 -4.88 2.20
CA GLU A 72 25.14 -6.17 1.76
C GLU A 72 26.55 -6.34 2.32
N ILE A 73 26.77 -7.47 3.00
CA ILE A 73 28.06 -7.78 3.62
C ILE A 73 28.92 -8.52 2.61
N ARG A 74 30.05 -7.91 2.27
CA ARG A 74 31.03 -8.43 1.30
C ARG A 74 32.41 -8.51 1.94
N PRO A 75 33.23 -9.52 1.61
CA PRO A 75 34.58 -9.65 2.12
C PRO A 75 35.50 -8.57 1.53
N ARG A 76 36.39 -8.04 2.36
CA ARG A 76 37.40 -7.06 1.95
C ARG A 76 38.78 -7.68 1.71
N VAL A 77 38.97 -8.92 2.17
CA VAL A 77 40.17 -9.73 2.02
C VAL A 77 39.76 -11.11 1.53
N SER A 78 40.59 -11.73 0.68
CA SER A 78 40.31 -13.07 0.14
C SER A 78 40.71 -14.14 1.15
N GLY A 79 40.03 -15.28 1.15
CA GLY A 79 40.40 -16.39 2.00
C GLY A 79 39.26 -17.37 2.21
N THR A 80 39.53 -18.43 2.97
CA THR A 80 38.51 -19.44 3.27
C THR A 80 37.68 -19.00 4.48
N ILE A 81 36.36 -19.17 4.42
CA ILE A 81 35.48 -18.94 5.56
C ILE A 81 35.75 -20.02 6.61
N ASP A 82 36.27 -19.62 7.77
CA ASP A 82 36.60 -20.51 8.89
C ASP A 82 35.37 -20.77 9.79
N SER A 83 34.61 -19.72 10.10
CA SER A 83 33.43 -19.83 10.97
C SER A 83 32.37 -18.75 10.72
N ILE A 84 31.11 -19.12 10.94
CA ILE A 84 29.93 -18.24 10.91
C ILE A 84 29.44 -18.07 12.35
N HIS A 85 29.23 -16.83 12.78
CA HIS A 85 28.97 -16.45 14.18
C HIS A 85 27.51 -16.02 14.44
N PHE A 86 26.59 -16.34 13.53
CA PHE A 86 25.17 -16.02 13.64
C PHE A 86 24.31 -17.13 13.05
N SER A 87 23.02 -17.15 13.40
CA SER A 87 22.00 -18.00 12.79
C SER A 87 21.13 -17.19 11.83
N ASP A 88 20.59 -17.85 10.81
CA ASP A 88 19.73 -17.22 9.81
C ASP A 88 18.53 -16.51 10.48
N GLY A 89 18.38 -15.21 10.22
CA GLY A 89 17.29 -14.42 10.77
C GLY A 89 17.54 -13.83 12.17
N ASP A 90 18.73 -13.99 12.74
CA ASP A 90 19.10 -13.42 14.03
C ASP A 90 19.15 -11.88 14.02
N ASN A 91 18.96 -11.26 15.19
CA ASN A 91 19.16 -9.82 15.37
C ASN A 91 20.59 -9.55 15.85
N VAL A 92 21.36 -8.82 15.05
CA VAL A 92 22.76 -8.48 15.33
C VAL A 92 22.91 -7.02 15.71
N LYS A 93 23.86 -6.75 16.61
CA LYS A 93 24.25 -5.38 16.99
C LYS A 93 25.37 -4.89 16.06
N LYS A 94 25.47 -3.57 15.91
CA LYS A 94 26.63 -2.95 15.24
C LYS A 94 27.93 -3.40 15.89
N GLY A 95 28.88 -3.86 15.08
CA GLY A 95 30.18 -4.38 15.52
C GLY A 95 30.21 -5.86 15.90
N ALA A 96 29.08 -6.57 15.88
CA ALA A 96 29.07 -8.02 16.08
C ALA A 96 29.83 -8.74 14.95
N VAL A 97 30.66 -9.73 15.29
CA VAL A 97 31.36 -10.57 14.31
C VAL A 97 30.34 -11.49 13.64
N LEU A 98 30.35 -11.55 12.32
CA LEU A 98 29.44 -12.35 11.50
C LEU A 98 30.17 -13.53 10.87
N PHE A 99 31.31 -13.26 10.24
CA PHE A 99 32.16 -14.26 9.60
C PHE A 99 33.60 -14.06 10.04
N THR A 100 34.33 -15.17 10.16
CA THR A 100 35.77 -15.18 10.29
C THR A 100 36.37 -15.85 9.06
N ILE A 101 37.24 -15.13 8.36
CA ILE A 101 38.12 -15.68 7.32
C ILE A 101 39.38 -16.21 8.01
N ASP A 102 39.95 -17.30 7.49
CA ASP A 102 41.20 -17.89 8.01
C ASP A 102 42.27 -16.79 8.26
N PRO A 103 42.59 -16.48 9.52
CA PRO A 103 43.48 -15.38 9.84
C PRO A 103 44.95 -15.76 9.70
N ARG A 104 45.30 -17.06 9.60
CA ARG A 104 46.69 -17.53 9.69
C ARG A 104 47.63 -16.89 8.66
N PRO A 105 47.26 -16.74 7.37
CA PRO A 105 48.12 -16.06 6.39
C PRO A 105 48.33 -14.57 6.72
N TYR A 106 47.28 -13.91 7.23
CA TYR A 106 47.29 -12.49 7.59
C TYR A 106 48.04 -12.22 8.88
N GLU A 107 47.93 -13.12 9.87
CA GLU A 107 48.73 -13.08 11.09
C GLU A 107 50.22 -13.24 10.78
N ALA A 108 50.58 -14.20 9.92
CA ALA A 108 51.97 -14.38 9.48
C ALA A 108 52.52 -13.12 8.78
N ALA A 109 51.73 -12.51 7.88
CA ALA A 109 52.11 -11.27 7.21
C ALA A 109 52.25 -10.08 8.18
N TYR A 110 51.35 -9.96 9.16
CA TYR A 110 51.44 -8.96 10.22
C TYR A 110 52.71 -9.14 11.05
N GLN A 111 53.04 -10.37 11.47
CA GLN A 111 54.25 -10.64 12.25
C GLN A 111 55.52 -10.30 11.45
N ALA A 112 55.57 -10.64 10.16
CA ALA A 112 56.69 -10.30 9.29
C ALA A 112 56.86 -8.77 9.14
N ALA A 113 55.76 -8.04 8.90
CA ALA A 113 55.78 -6.59 8.79
C ALA A 113 56.17 -5.91 10.12
N ASN A 114 55.71 -6.45 11.25
CA ASN A 114 56.03 -5.94 12.58
C ASN A 114 57.53 -6.11 12.89
N ALA A 115 58.09 -7.29 12.61
CA ALA A 115 59.52 -7.53 12.77
C ALA A 115 60.36 -6.57 11.90
N ARG A 116 59.92 -6.32 10.66
CA ARG A 116 60.60 -5.37 9.76
C ARG A 116 60.54 -3.93 10.30
N ALA A 117 59.40 -3.50 10.82
CA ALA A 117 59.24 -2.17 11.43
C ALA A 117 60.13 -1.99 12.66
N ILE A 118 60.23 -3.01 13.52
CA ILE A 118 61.12 -2.98 14.70
C ILE A 118 62.59 -2.88 14.27
N LEU A 119 62.99 -3.64 13.25
CA LEU A 119 64.34 -3.60 12.70
C LEU A 119 64.69 -2.21 12.15
N THR A 120 63.84 -1.63 11.29
CA THR A 120 64.11 -0.31 10.70
C THR A 120 64.09 0.80 11.73
N GLU A 121 63.25 0.71 12.76
CA GLU A 121 63.24 1.65 13.89
C GLU A 121 64.56 1.59 14.67
N THR A 122 65.08 0.39 14.90
CA THR A 122 66.35 0.18 15.61
C THR A 122 67.53 0.72 14.80
N GLU A 123 67.51 0.51 13.48
CA GLU A 123 68.51 1.05 12.55
C GLU A 123 68.46 2.58 12.48
N PHE A 124 67.25 3.16 12.43
CA PHE A 124 67.08 4.61 12.44
C PHE A 124 67.52 5.23 13.77
N SER A 125 67.18 4.61 14.91
CA SER A 125 67.66 5.05 16.24
C SER A 125 69.19 5.01 16.34
N ARG A 126 69.84 4.05 15.67
CA ARG A 126 71.30 4.01 15.54
C ARG A 126 71.81 5.14 14.64
N ALA A 127 71.14 5.38 13.50
CA ALA A 127 71.49 6.46 12.59
C ALA A 127 71.34 7.85 13.22
N GLU A 128 70.32 8.08 14.06
CA GLU A 128 70.16 9.32 14.84
C GLU A 128 71.38 9.60 15.71
N ARG A 129 71.86 8.60 16.47
CA ARG A 129 73.06 8.75 17.30
C ARG A 129 74.30 9.03 16.46
N LEU A 130 74.49 8.27 15.38
CA LEU A 130 75.64 8.46 14.48
C LEU A 130 75.61 9.82 13.76
N MET A 131 74.43 10.36 13.45
CA MET A 131 74.31 11.68 12.85
C MET A 131 74.66 12.78 13.86
N ALA A 132 74.26 12.63 15.13
CA ALA A 132 74.67 13.54 16.21
C ALA A 132 76.20 13.55 16.38
N ASP A 133 76.84 12.38 16.25
CA ASP A 133 78.30 12.22 16.29
C ASP A 133 79.00 12.59 14.95
N LYS A 134 78.25 13.06 13.94
CA LYS A 134 78.73 13.37 12.57
C LYS A 134 79.43 12.20 11.86
N ALA A 135 79.10 10.96 12.22
CA ALA A 135 79.67 9.74 11.68
C ALA A 135 78.99 9.23 10.39
N ILE A 136 77.81 9.75 10.05
CA ILE A 136 77.08 9.43 8.80
C ILE A 136 76.67 10.69 8.05
N SER A 137 76.31 10.54 6.77
CA SER A 137 75.84 11.65 5.93
C SER A 137 74.34 11.94 6.13
N GLN A 138 73.93 13.20 5.92
CA GLN A 138 72.51 13.60 5.98
C GLN A 138 71.61 12.75 5.08
N ARG A 139 72.08 12.43 3.88
CA ARG A 139 71.37 11.57 2.92
C ARG A 139 71.09 10.17 3.48
N GLU A 140 72.06 9.59 4.19
CA GLU A 140 71.92 8.27 4.80
C GLU A 140 70.93 8.31 5.97
N TYR A 141 70.99 9.35 6.80
CA TYR A 141 70.00 9.61 7.83
C TYR A 141 68.57 9.72 7.25
N ASP A 142 68.40 10.53 6.20
CA ASP A 142 67.11 10.72 5.54
C ASP A 142 66.61 9.42 4.89
N GLN A 143 67.51 8.60 4.34
CA GLN A 143 67.17 7.28 3.82
C GLN A 143 66.64 6.36 4.93
N ARG A 144 67.33 6.25 6.07
CA ARG A 144 66.86 5.43 7.21
C ARG A 144 65.52 5.92 7.76
N LYS A 145 65.33 7.23 7.80
CA LYS A 145 64.04 7.85 8.16
C LYS A 145 62.93 7.44 7.18
N ASN A 146 63.23 7.41 5.88
CA ASN A 146 62.29 6.95 4.86
C ASN A 146 61.97 5.46 5.00
N ASP A 147 62.97 4.63 5.26
CA ASP A 147 62.80 3.18 5.44
C ASP A 147 61.86 2.86 6.61
N VAL A 148 61.96 3.62 7.72
CA VAL A 148 61.01 3.53 8.83
C VAL A 148 59.59 3.90 8.38
N ARG A 149 59.43 4.98 7.62
CA ARG A 149 58.11 5.40 7.12
C ARG A 149 57.46 4.32 6.24
N VAL A 150 58.22 3.70 5.35
CA VAL A 150 57.75 2.60 4.50
C VAL A 150 57.36 1.39 5.35
N ALA A 151 58.25 0.94 6.25
CA ALA A 151 57.98 -0.22 7.10
C ALA A 151 56.75 -0.03 8.01
N ARG A 152 56.54 1.18 8.56
CA ARG A 152 55.34 1.51 9.35
C ARG A 152 54.07 1.51 8.49
N ALA A 153 54.14 1.96 7.24
CA ALA A 153 53.01 1.89 6.31
C ALA A 153 52.64 0.44 5.99
N ASP A 154 53.64 -0.43 5.73
CA ASP A 154 53.43 -1.85 5.49
C ASP A 154 52.83 -2.57 6.71
N LEU A 155 53.31 -2.27 7.92
CA LEU A 155 52.74 -2.78 9.16
C LEU A 155 51.27 -2.36 9.33
N THR A 156 50.96 -1.11 9.02
CA THR A 156 49.59 -0.58 9.08
C THR A 156 48.68 -1.31 8.09
N ARG A 157 49.15 -1.55 6.86
CA ARG A 157 48.43 -2.34 5.85
C ARG A 157 48.16 -3.76 6.35
N ALA A 158 49.19 -4.47 6.81
CA ALA A 158 49.04 -5.84 7.30
C ALA A 158 48.09 -5.93 8.52
N LYS A 159 48.10 -4.92 9.40
CA LYS A 159 47.16 -4.82 10.53
C LYS A 159 45.72 -4.61 10.06
N LEU A 160 45.49 -3.80 9.03
CA LEU A 160 44.15 -3.60 8.45
C LEU A 160 43.64 -4.87 7.79
N ASP A 161 44.48 -5.54 7.01
CA ASP A 161 44.13 -6.80 6.35
C ASP A 161 43.77 -7.88 7.37
N LEU A 162 44.55 -8.00 8.45
CA LEU A 162 44.21 -8.87 9.57
C LEU A 162 42.89 -8.46 10.25
N GLY A 163 42.62 -7.17 10.40
CA GLY A 163 41.33 -6.69 10.91
C GLY A 163 40.14 -7.07 10.03
N TYR A 164 40.32 -7.06 8.70
CA TYR A 164 39.28 -7.44 7.74
C TYR A 164 39.00 -8.95 7.66
N THR A 165 39.84 -9.79 8.28
CA THR A 165 39.53 -11.22 8.44
C THR A 165 38.29 -11.43 9.32
N LYS A 166 38.03 -10.51 10.26
CA LYS A 166 36.82 -10.50 11.09
C LYS A 166 35.80 -9.57 10.46
N ILE A 167 34.81 -10.16 9.80
CA ILE A 167 33.75 -9.41 9.14
C ILE A 167 32.68 -9.08 10.18
N VAL A 168 32.52 -7.79 10.46
CA VAL A 168 31.59 -7.27 11.47
C VAL A 168 30.37 -6.59 10.86
N ALA A 169 29.26 -6.55 11.60
CA ALA A 169 28.04 -5.85 11.20
C ALA A 169 28.24 -4.31 11.23
N PRO A 170 28.08 -3.58 10.10
CA PRO A 170 28.23 -2.12 10.07
C PRO A 170 27.02 -1.38 10.67
N ILE A 171 25.85 -2.01 10.64
CA ILE A 171 24.58 -1.51 11.17
C ILE A 171 23.94 -2.56 12.09
N PRO A 172 23.15 -2.15 13.10
CA PRO A 172 22.30 -3.09 13.82
C PRO A 172 21.11 -3.50 12.94
N GLY A 173 20.61 -4.72 13.09
CA GLY A 173 19.46 -5.16 12.34
C GLY A 173 19.30 -6.67 12.31
N ARG A 174 18.40 -7.14 11.46
CA ARG A 174 18.17 -8.55 11.23
C ARG A 174 19.06 -9.04 10.11
N VAL A 175 19.83 -10.09 10.36
CA VAL A 175 20.69 -10.71 9.36
C VAL A 175 19.88 -11.72 8.53
N SER A 176 20.11 -11.73 7.22
CA SER A 176 19.57 -12.76 6.33
C SER A 176 20.29 -14.09 6.56
N ARG A 177 19.99 -15.07 5.72
CA ARG A 177 20.77 -16.31 5.67
C ARG A 177 22.22 -16.06 5.24
N ALA A 178 23.11 -16.98 5.58
CA ALA A 178 24.43 -17.02 4.97
C ALA A 178 24.34 -17.57 3.54
N GLU A 179 24.75 -16.79 2.54
CA GLU A 179 24.79 -17.24 1.13
C GLU A 179 26.01 -18.13 0.85
N ILE A 180 27.04 -18.06 1.70
CA ILE A 180 28.28 -18.83 1.59
C ILE A 180 28.49 -19.65 2.86
N THR A 181 28.74 -20.96 2.72
CA THR A 181 29.00 -21.87 3.84
C THR A 181 30.47 -21.85 4.28
N VAL A 182 30.71 -22.34 5.50
CA VAL A 182 32.06 -22.59 6.04
C VAL A 182 32.85 -23.50 5.09
N GLY A 183 34.15 -23.25 4.96
CA GLY A 183 35.06 -23.99 4.10
C GLY A 183 35.15 -23.50 2.66
N ASN A 184 34.26 -22.60 2.23
CA ASN A 184 34.34 -22.00 0.90
C ASN A 184 35.39 -20.89 0.83
N LEU A 185 36.06 -20.80 -0.31
CA LEU A 185 36.97 -19.71 -0.66
C LEU A 185 36.15 -18.50 -1.15
N VAL A 186 36.46 -17.32 -0.62
CA VAL A 186 35.88 -16.05 -1.07
C VAL A 186 36.97 -15.12 -1.56
N ASP A 187 36.66 -14.36 -2.61
CA ASP A 187 37.54 -13.35 -3.17
C ASP A 187 37.16 -11.94 -2.69
N ALA A 188 38.15 -11.06 -2.56
CA ALA A 188 37.97 -9.64 -2.30
C ALA A 188 37.82 -8.82 -3.59
N GLY A 189 37.19 -7.64 -3.49
CA GLY A 189 37.12 -6.65 -4.57
C GLY A 189 35.70 -6.27 -4.96
N GLY A 190 35.56 -5.54 -6.07
CA GLY A 190 34.26 -5.02 -6.55
C GLY A 190 33.25 -6.10 -6.93
N ASN A 191 33.74 -7.29 -7.31
CA ASN A 191 32.92 -8.45 -7.67
C ASN A 191 32.83 -9.50 -6.54
N ALA A 192 33.25 -9.16 -5.32
CA ALA A 192 33.22 -10.08 -4.20
C ALA A 192 31.79 -10.57 -3.94
N PRO A 193 31.58 -11.88 -3.67
CA PRO A 193 30.25 -12.42 -3.42
C PRO A 193 29.62 -11.78 -2.17
N VAL A 194 28.30 -11.64 -2.18
CA VAL A 194 27.54 -11.25 -0.98
C VAL A 194 27.54 -12.43 -0.02
N LEU A 195 28.02 -12.22 1.20
CA LEU A 195 28.02 -13.26 2.24
C LEU A 195 26.66 -13.33 2.94
N THR A 196 26.09 -12.17 3.24
CA THR A 196 24.74 -12.01 3.80
C THR A 196 24.29 -10.55 3.64
N THR A 197 23.03 -10.28 3.96
CA THR A 197 22.45 -8.93 3.97
C THR A 197 21.92 -8.63 5.35
N ILE A 198 22.15 -7.41 5.83
CA ILE A 198 21.57 -6.90 7.08
C ILE A 198 20.56 -5.83 6.72
N VAL A 199 19.36 -5.97 7.26
CA VAL A 199 18.31 -4.96 7.16
C VAL A 199 17.98 -4.42 8.54
N SER A 200 17.94 -3.10 8.68
CA SER A 200 17.41 -2.47 9.87
C SER A 200 15.89 -2.68 9.91
N ASN A 201 15.42 -3.28 11.01
CA ASN A 201 14.01 -3.47 11.28
C ASN A 201 13.48 -2.49 12.33
N ARG A 202 14.32 -1.62 12.92
CA ARG A 202 13.93 -0.68 13.98
C ARG A 202 14.67 0.64 13.83
N PRO A 203 14.01 1.76 13.47
CA PRO A 203 12.61 1.91 13.01
C PRO A 203 12.39 1.38 11.58
N ILE A 204 11.18 1.51 11.03
CA ILE A 204 10.83 1.10 9.65
C ILE A 204 10.21 2.25 8.86
N TYR A 205 10.48 2.31 7.55
CA TYR A 205 9.85 3.25 6.65
C TYR A 205 8.62 2.64 5.98
N ALA A 206 7.70 3.52 5.59
CA ALA A 206 6.61 3.23 4.68
C ALA A 206 6.69 4.19 3.50
N ASP A 207 6.96 3.64 2.32
CA ASP A 207 7.01 4.39 1.08
C ASP A 207 5.65 4.25 0.38
N PHE A 208 5.04 5.38 0.03
CA PHE A 208 3.77 5.45 -0.69
C PHE A 208 3.74 6.64 -1.63
N ASP A 209 2.89 6.56 -2.64
CA ASP A 209 2.75 7.61 -3.64
C ASP A 209 1.47 8.42 -3.37
N VAL A 210 1.61 9.74 -3.35
CA VAL A 210 0.52 10.71 -3.12
C VAL A 210 0.29 11.51 -4.40
N ASP A 211 -0.96 11.81 -4.72
CA ASP A 211 -1.31 12.61 -5.90
C ASP A 211 -0.89 14.08 -5.75
N GLU A 212 -0.65 14.75 -6.87
CA GLU A 212 -0.23 16.16 -6.90
C GLU A 212 -1.21 17.09 -6.17
N SER A 213 -2.52 16.85 -6.29
CA SER A 213 -3.53 17.71 -5.68
C SER A 213 -3.49 17.64 -4.15
N THR A 214 -3.32 16.44 -3.60
CA THR A 214 -3.08 16.20 -2.18
C THR A 214 -1.76 16.84 -1.78
N TYR A 215 -0.65 16.59 -2.48
CA TYR A 215 0.64 17.22 -2.13
C TYR A 215 0.55 18.75 -2.08
N LEU A 216 -0.08 19.38 -3.06
CA LEU A 216 -0.28 20.83 -3.13
C LEU A 216 -1.17 21.36 -2.02
N ARG A 217 -2.18 20.59 -1.57
CA ARG A 217 -3.04 20.94 -0.44
C ARG A 217 -2.29 20.92 0.88
N TYR A 218 -1.43 19.93 1.09
CA TYR A 218 -0.68 19.77 2.34
C TYR A 218 0.53 20.72 2.42
N THR A 219 1.15 21.05 1.29
CA THR A 219 2.29 21.98 1.25
C THR A 219 1.87 23.44 1.33
N ARG A 220 0.76 23.84 0.68
CA ARG A 220 0.32 25.24 0.67
C ARG A 220 -0.61 25.61 1.83
N GLY A 221 -1.15 24.64 2.56
CA GLY A 221 -2.15 24.90 3.60
C GLY A 221 -3.43 25.57 3.07
N ALA A 222 -4.43 25.75 3.93
CA ALA A 222 -5.67 26.46 3.57
C ALA A 222 -5.43 27.96 3.30
N ASP A 223 -4.42 28.55 3.96
CA ASP A 223 -4.10 29.99 3.91
C ASP A 223 -2.97 30.34 2.92
N GLY A 224 -2.48 29.37 2.14
CA GLY A 224 -1.35 29.58 1.20
C GLY A 224 0.04 29.62 1.85
N GLN A 225 0.14 29.35 3.16
CA GLN A 225 1.39 29.29 3.93
C GLN A 225 1.95 27.87 4.01
N ALA A 226 3.28 27.76 3.90
CA ALA A 226 3.97 26.48 4.01
C ALA A 226 3.75 25.85 5.41
N GLN A 227 3.13 24.68 5.46
CA GLN A 227 2.93 23.97 6.73
C GLN A 227 4.10 23.04 7.04
N SER A 228 4.42 22.92 8.34
CA SER A 228 5.45 21.98 8.78
C SER A 228 4.95 20.55 8.60
N PHE A 229 5.73 19.74 7.88
CA PHE A 229 5.41 18.34 7.59
C PHE A 229 5.32 17.47 8.85
N ASP A 230 5.97 17.89 9.94
CA ASP A 230 5.97 17.19 11.23
C ASP A 230 4.57 17.11 11.88
N GLN A 231 3.66 17.99 11.48
CA GLN A 231 2.30 18.06 12.04
C GLN A 231 1.29 17.17 11.29
N ILE A 232 1.70 16.51 10.20
CA ILE A 232 0.83 15.66 9.40
C ILE A 232 0.78 14.26 10.05
N PRO A 233 -0.34 13.88 10.71
CA PRO A 233 -0.42 12.57 11.31
C PRO A 233 -0.52 11.50 10.22
N VAL A 234 0.27 10.45 10.39
CA VAL A 234 0.23 9.27 9.52
C VAL A 234 -0.16 8.08 10.37
N MET A 235 -1.14 7.33 9.91
CA MET A 235 -1.48 6.04 10.49
C MET A 235 -1.30 4.95 9.45
N MET A 236 -1.05 3.73 9.92
CA MET A 236 -0.87 2.57 9.07
C MET A 236 -1.61 1.38 9.64
N GLY A 237 -2.16 0.57 8.73
CA GLY A 237 -2.62 -0.78 9.03
C GLY A 237 -2.06 -1.78 8.02
N LEU A 238 -1.69 -2.96 8.51
CA LEU A 238 -1.36 -4.09 7.64
C LEU A 238 -2.61 -4.66 6.97
N ALA A 239 -2.42 -5.57 6.01
CA ALA A 239 -3.52 -6.19 5.26
C ALA A 239 -4.46 -7.04 6.15
N THR A 240 -3.90 -7.68 7.19
CA THR A 240 -4.65 -8.54 8.13
C THR A 240 -5.26 -7.79 9.30
N GLU A 241 -4.84 -6.54 9.53
CA GLU A 241 -5.30 -5.74 10.66
C GLU A 241 -6.61 -5.03 10.33
N THR A 242 -7.46 -4.86 11.34
CA THR A 242 -8.65 -4.02 11.23
C THR A 242 -8.28 -2.60 11.66
N GLY A 243 -8.54 -1.62 10.80
CA GLY A 243 -8.16 -0.21 11.05
C GLY A 243 -6.69 0.08 10.78
N THR A 244 -6.16 1.11 11.44
CA THR A 244 -4.78 1.59 11.29
C THR A 244 -4.15 1.82 12.68
N PRO A 245 -3.71 0.75 13.37
CA PRO A 245 -3.24 0.85 14.76
C PRO A 245 -1.86 1.51 14.90
N HIS A 246 -1.05 1.51 13.83
CA HIS A 246 0.32 2.02 13.89
C HIS A 246 0.32 3.51 13.57
N THR A 247 0.83 4.35 14.48
CA THR A 247 0.99 5.79 14.26
C THR A 247 2.45 6.11 13.92
N GLY A 248 2.64 6.98 12.95
CA GLY A 248 3.94 7.44 12.49
C GLY A 248 3.90 8.91 12.11
N ARG A 249 5.04 9.39 11.59
CA ARG A 249 5.19 10.76 11.11
C ARG A 249 5.79 10.74 9.71
N ILE A 250 5.55 11.82 8.96
CA ILE A 250 6.23 12.02 7.69
C ILE A 250 7.70 12.32 7.96
N GLU A 251 8.59 11.58 7.30
CA GLU A 251 10.03 11.84 7.34
C GLU A 251 10.42 12.74 6.17
N SER A 252 9.93 12.45 4.96
CA SER A 252 10.20 13.28 3.78
C SER A 252 9.19 13.11 2.66
N PHE A 253 9.08 14.16 1.86
CA PHE A 253 8.55 14.09 0.50
C PHE A 253 9.73 14.01 -0.46
N ASP A 254 9.59 13.24 -1.53
CA ASP A 254 10.60 13.16 -2.58
C ASP A 254 10.78 14.54 -3.23
N ASN A 255 11.97 14.80 -3.77
CA ASN A 255 12.29 16.09 -4.40
C ASN A 255 11.73 16.21 -5.83
N LYS A 256 11.20 15.11 -6.37
CA LYS A 256 10.71 15.02 -7.74
C LYS A 256 9.36 14.33 -7.81
N LEU A 257 8.42 14.99 -8.48
CA LEU A 257 7.16 14.38 -8.91
C LEU A 257 7.40 13.50 -10.14
N ASN A 258 6.74 12.34 -10.19
CA ASN A 258 6.74 11.49 -11.36
C ASN A 258 5.74 12.01 -12.40
N PRO A 259 6.18 12.55 -13.55
CA PRO A 259 5.28 13.12 -14.55
C PRO A 259 4.42 12.06 -15.26
N ALA A 260 4.81 10.78 -15.23
CA ALA A 260 4.05 9.71 -15.85
C ALA A 260 2.79 9.34 -15.06
N SER A 261 2.84 9.44 -13.73
CA SER A 261 1.73 9.09 -12.83
C SER A 261 1.07 10.31 -12.17
N GLY A 262 1.70 11.49 -12.21
CA GLY A 262 1.21 12.66 -11.48
C GLY A 262 1.30 12.50 -9.96
N THR A 263 2.22 11.66 -9.48
CA THR A 263 2.38 11.34 -8.06
C THR A 263 3.75 11.71 -7.52
N ILE A 264 3.81 12.06 -6.24
CA ILE A 264 5.05 12.28 -5.50
C ILE A 264 5.22 11.16 -4.47
N ARG A 265 6.44 10.65 -4.34
CA ARG A 265 6.74 9.64 -3.33
C ARG A 265 6.87 10.30 -1.96
N VAL A 266 6.27 9.67 -0.96
CA VAL A 266 6.27 10.11 0.42
C VAL A 266 6.81 8.99 1.28
N ARG A 267 7.66 9.36 2.23
CA ARG A 267 8.25 8.44 3.20
C ARG A 267 7.78 8.81 4.59
N ALA A 268 7.10 7.88 5.24
CA ALA A 268 6.74 7.97 6.64
C ALA A 268 7.58 7.01 7.47
N ILE A 269 7.86 7.37 8.72
CA ILE A 269 8.63 6.57 9.68
C ILE A 269 7.72 6.07 10.80
N PHE A 270 7.85 4.78 11.12
CA PHE A 270 7.09 4.09 12.16
C PHE A 270 8.04 3.37 13.11
N GLU A 271 7.70 3.39 14.39
CA GLU A 271 8.38 2.60 15.41
C GLU A 271 8.01 1.12 15.28
N ASN A 272 8.99 0.22 15.41
CA ASN A 272 8.80 -1.23 15.27
C ASN A 272 9.44 -1.97 16.46
N ALA A 273 9.04 -1.61 17.68
CA ALA A 273 9.68 -2.09 18.90
C ALA A 273 9.61 -3.62 19.07
N ASP A 274 8.52 -4.24 18.63
CA ASP A 274 8.29 -5.69 18.64
C ASP A 274 8.99 -6.40 17.47
N GLY A 275 9.25 -5.70 16.36
CA GLY A 275 9.90 -6.27 15.17
C GLY A 275 8.94 -7.05 14.27
N SER A 276 7.63 -6.88 14.46
CA SER A 276 6.59 -7.54 13.66
C SER A 276 6.47 -6.93 12.27
N LEU A 277 6.80 -5.65 12.11
CA LEU A 277 6.80 -4.98 10.82
C LEU A 277 8.03 -5.41 10.02
N VAL A 278 7.81 -6.15 8.94
CA VAL A 278 8.88 -6.65 8.08
C VAL A 278 8.95 -5.82 6.79
N PRO A 279 10.15 -5.37 6.36
CA PRO A 279 10.32 -4.74 5.06
C PRO A 279 9.76 -5.61 3.92
N GLY A 280 9.09 -4.98 2.96
CA GLY A 280 8.42 -5.63 1.83
C GLY A 280 6.92 -5.87 2.02
N LEU A 281 6.41 -5.81 3.25
CA LEU A 281 4.97 -5.92 3.51
C LEU A 281 4.20 -4.77 2.85
N PHE A 282 2.98 -5.09 2.42
CA PHE A 282 2.03 -4.09 1.96
C PHE A 282 1.36 -3.42 3.16
N ALA A 283 1.20 -2.10 3.08
CA ALA A 283 0.64 -1.28 4.13
C ALA A 283 -0.44 -0.35 3.57
N ARG A 284 -1.56 -0.24 4.27
CA ARG A 284 -2.57 0.81 4.03
C ARG A 284 -2.22 1.99 4.91
N ILE A 285 -2.07 3.16 4.30
CA ILE A 285 -1.57 4.36 4.97
C ILE A 285 -2.69 5.39 4.95
N LYS A 286 -2.99 5.94 6.13
CA LYS A 286 -3.92 7.04 6.32
C LYS A 286 -3.13 8.30 6.58
N LEU A 287 -3.26 9.27 5.68
CA LEU A 287 -2.67 10.59 5.80
C LEU A 287 -3.73 11.57 6.29
N GLY A 288 -3.59 12.07 7.51
CA GLY A 288 -4.53 13.02 8.10
C GLY A 288 -4.16 14.45 7.76
N SER A 289 -5.15 15.31 7.52
CA SER A 289 -4.93 16.74 7.32
C SER A 289 -4.23 17.36 8.53
N PRO A 290 -3.22 18.23 8.35
CA PRO A 290 -2.50 18.87 9.46
C PRO A 290 -3.38 19.75 10.36
N THR A 291 -4.50 20.28 9.84
CA THR A 291 -5.45 21.11 10.59
C THR A 291 -6.85 20.53 10.56
N GLU A 292 -7.51 20.54 11.72
CA GLU A 292 -8.95 20.31 11.80
C GLU A 292 -9.70 21.46 11.17
N THR A 293 -10.59 21.15 10.23
CA THR A 293 -11.42 22.16 9.57
C THR A 293 -12.86 21.98 10.05
N LYS A 294 -13.57 23.09 10.25
CA LYS A 294 -15.02 23.05 10.49
C LYS A 294 -15.69 22.55 9.21
N ALA A 295 -16.31 21.38 9.29
CA ALA A 295 -17.00 20.78 8.17
C ALA A 295 -18.48 20.57 8.49
N LEU A 296 -19.30 20.72 7.45
CA LEU A 296 -20.71 20.34 7.48
C LEU A 296 -20.82 18.86 7.12
N LEU A 297 -21.41 18.08 8.01
CA LEU A 297 -21.51 16.63 7.90
C LEU A 297 -22.96 16.23 7.63
N ILE A 298 -23.15 15.42 6.59
CA ILE A 298 -24.43 14.84 6.22
C ILE A 298 -24.31 13.33 6.08
N THR A 299 -25.40 12.60 6.32
CA THR A 299 -25.42 11.16 6.03
C THR A 299 -25.49 10.92 4.52
N ASP A 300 -24.78 9.90 4.04
CA ASP A 300 -24.75 9.54 2.61
C ASP A 300 -26.15 9.22 2.05
N ARG A 301 -27.08 8.79 2.91
CA ARG A 301 -28.46 8.48 2.53
C ARG A 301 -29.23 9.72 2.05
N ALA A 302 -28.87 10.91 2.53
CA ALA A 302 -29.51 12.17 2.17
C ALA A 302 -29.04 12.72 0.81
N VAL A 303 -28.01 12.11 0.22
CA VAL A 303 -27.40 12.57 -1.03
C VAL A 303 -28.11 11.94 -2.23
N GLY A 304 -28.81 12.76 -2.99
CA GLY A 304 -29.31 12.42 -4.31
C GLY A 304 -28.24 12.57 -5.39
N THR A 305 -28.34 11.75 -6.44
CA THR A 305 -27.54 11.93 -7.66
C THR A 305 -28.49 12.22 -8.81
N ASP A 306 -28.35 13.39 -9.42
CA ASP A 306 -29.06 13.77 -10.64
C ASP A 306 -28.04 13.94 -11.78
N GLN A 307 -28.03 12.97 -12.70
CA GLN A 307 -27.01 12.86 -13.75
C GLN A 307 -25.58 12.91 -13.17
N SER A 308 -24.85 14.01 -13.40
CA SER A 308 -23.49 14.25 -12.89
C SER A 308 -23.45 15.08 -11.61
N LYS A 309 -24.59 15.62 -11.16
CA LYS A 309 -24.68 16.53 -10.02
C LYS A 309 -25.11 15.78 -8.76
N LYS A 310 -24.54 16.21 -7.63
CA LYS A 310 -24.95 15.75 -6.30
C LYS A 310 -25.85 16.81 -5.69
N PHE A 311 -26.95 16.39 -5.08
CA PHE A 311 -27.91 17.29 -4.48
C PHE A 311 -28.43 16.77 -3.16
N VAL A 312 -28.95 17.69 -2.36
CA VAL A 312 -29.73 17.37 -1.15
C VAL A 312 -31.06 18.12 -1.22
N LEU A 313 -32.05 17.53 -0.57
CA LEU A 313 -33.37 18.13 -0.42
C LEU A 313 -33.43 18.79 0.96
N VAL A 314 -33.46 20.12 0.98
CA VAL A 314 -33.54 20.91 2.23
C VAL A 314 -34.99 21.27 2.49
N VAL A 315 -35.45 21.15 3.73
CA VAL A 315 -36.79 21.57 4.14
C VAL A 315 -36.69 22.96 4.75
N GLY A 316 -37.30 23.94 4.08
CA GLY A 316 -37.37 25.32 4.57
C GLY A 316 -38.32 25.48 5.77
N ASN A 317 -38.31 26.67 6.37
CA ASN A 317 -39.17 27.00 7.52
C ASN A 317 -40.68 26.94 7.19
N ASP A 318 -41.04 26.98 5.91
CA ASP A 318 -42.42 26.83 5.42
C ASP A 318 -42.79 25.36 5.12
N ASN A 319 -41.99 24.40 5.60
CA ASN A 319 -42.12 22.96 5.37
C ASN A 319 -42.13 22.57 3.87
N LYS A 320 -41.56 23.42 3.01
CA LYS A 320 -41.37 23.10 1.59
C LYS A 320 -39.98 22.57 1.32
N VAL A 321 -39.92 21.62 0.39
CA VAL A 321 -38.68 21.02 -0.05
C VAL A 321 -38.00 21.89 -1.12
N GLU A 322 -36.77 22.29 -0.88
CA GLU A 322 -35.89 22.98 -1.81
C GLU A 322 -34.84 22.00 -2.36
N TYR A 323 -34.62 22.03 -3.67
CA TYR A 323 -33.51 21.31 -4.29
C TYR A 323 -32.25 22.16 -4.19
N ARG A 324 -31.18 21.60 -3.61
CA ARG A 324 -29.91 22.30 -3.51
C ARG A 324 -28.76 21.43 -4.02
N GLU A 325 -28.05 21.94 -5.02
CA GLU A 325 -26.83 21.31 -5.52
C GLU A 325 -25.73 21.44 -4.47
N VAL A 326 -25.03 20.33 -4.18
CA VAL A 326 -23.97 20.29 -3.19
C VAL A 326 -22.67 19.77 -3.78
N LYS A 327 -21.55 20.31 -3.28
CA LYS A 327 -20.23 19.75 -3.53
C LYS A 327 -19.83 18.91 -2.33
N LEU A 328 -19.68 17.61 -2.54
CA LEU A 328 -19.30 16.65 -1.52
C LEU A 328 -17.78 16.53 -1.43
N GLY A 329 -17.28 16.33 -0.21
CA GLY A 329 -15.90 15.99 0.10
C GLY A 329 -15.74 14.54 0.54
N ASN A 330 -14.69 14.29 1.31
CA ASN A 330 -14.38 12.98 1.86
C ASN A 330 -15.38 12.56 2.96
N VAL A 331 -15.37 11.27 3.30
CA VAL A 331 -16.14 10.74 4.43
C VAL A 331 -15.29 10.87 5.70
N ALA A 332 -15.86 11.44 6.75
CA ALA A 332 -15.28 11.52 8.08
C ALA A 332 -16.30 10.96 9.09
N ASP A 333 -15.84 10.07 9.98
CA ASP A 333 -16.67 9.44 11.02
C ASP A 333 -17.96 8.75 10.53
N GLY A 334 -17.97 8.27 9.27
CA GLY A 334 -19.15 7.65 8.65
C GLY A 334 -20.16 8.64 8.07
N LEU A 335 -19.87 9.95 8.13
CA LEU A 335 -20.66 11.03 7.53
C LEU A 335 -19.87 11.68 6.39
N ARG A 336 -20.58 12.20 5.39
CA ARG A 336 -20.00 12.87 4.22
C ARG A 336 -19.80 14.35 4.51
N ILE A 337 -18.60 14.86 4.26
CA ILE A 337 -18.32 16.30 4.33
C ILE A 337 -18.99 17.00 3.13
N VAL A 338 -19.63 18.15 3.38
CA VAL A 338 -20.17 19.03 2.35
C VAL A 338 -19.36 20.32 2.32
N GLN A 339 -18.74 20.61 1.18
CA GLN A 339 -17.92 21.80 0.99
C GLN A 339 -18.76 23.04 0.69
N ASN A 340 -19.83 22.88 -0.08
CA ASN A 340 -20.70 23.99 -0.50
C ASN A 340 -22.13 23.50 -0.71
N GLY A 341 -23.08 24.38 -0.45
CA GLY A 341 -24.50 24.18 -0.77
C GLY A 341 -25.37 23.77 0.41
N VAL A 342 -24.92 23.83 1.66
CA VAL A 342 -25.80 23.72 2.85
C VAL A 342 -25.22 24.60 3.97
N GLN A 343 -26.03 24.92 4.96
CA GLN A 343 -25.63 25.64 6.17
C GLN A 343 -25.80 24.78 7.41
N ALA A 344 -25.10 25.13 8.48
CA ALA A 344 -25.26 24.48 9.78
C ALA A 344 -26.71 24.66 10.28
N GLY A 345 -27.33 23.57 10.74
CA GLY A 345 -28.72 23.58 11.21
C GLY A 345 -29.79 23.47 10.10
N ASP A 346 -29.41 23.42 8.82
CA ASP A 346 -30.36 23.13 7.74
C ASP A 346 -31.00 21.73 7.95
N LYS A 347 -32.31 21.61 7.72
CA LYS A 347 -33.03 20.33 7.81
C LYS A 347 -33.00 19.63 6.46
N ILE A 348 -32.27 18.54 6.34
CA ILE A 348 -32.17 17.76 5.09
C ILE A 348 -33.01 16.49 5.16
N VAL A 349 -33.63 16.11 4.05
CA VAL A 349 -34.39 14.85 3.95
C VAL A 349 -33.43 13.66 3.87
N VAL A 350 -33.47 12.79 4.88
CA VAL A 350 -32.63 11.57 4.96
C VAL A 350 -33.36 10.35 4.42
N ASN A 351 -34.66 10.21 4.75
CA ASN A 351 -35.49 9.12 4.26
C ASN A 351 -36.73 9.68 3.55
N GLY A 352 -37.03 9.12 2.38
CA GLY A 352 -38.16 9.55 1.56
C GLY A 352 -37.82 10.50 0.40
N LEU A 353 -36.56 10.52 -0.07
CA LEU A 353 -36.16 11.28 -1.28
C LEU A 353 -37.01 10.97 -2.51
N GLN A 354 -37.55 9.75 -2.63
CA GLN A 354 -38.48 9.38 -3.73
C GLN A 354 -39.86 10.05 -3.62
N ARG A 355 -40.27 10.44 -2.41
CA ARG A 355 -41.57 11.02 -2.11
C ARG A 355 -41.50 12.56 -2.02
N ALA A 356 -40.35 13.09 -1.62
CA ALA A 356 -40.08 14.51 -1.54
C ALA A 356 -39.73 15.08 -2.93
N ARG A 357 -40.65 15.82 -3.54
CA ARG A 357 -40.37 16.56 -4.79
C ARG A 357 -40.03 18.02 -4.47
N PRO A 358 -39.14 18.68 -5.23
CA PRO A 358 -38.91 20.11 -5.07
C PRO A 358 -40.23 20.89 -5.16
N GLY A 359 -40.47 21.79 -4.20
CA GLY A 359 -41.70 22.59 -4.07
C GLY A 359 -42.86 21.91 -3.36
N SER A 360 -42.76 20.62 -3.00
CA SER A 360 -43.80 19.93 -2.24
C SER A 360 -43.76 20.27 -0.74
N VAL A 361 -44.94 20.32 -0.11
CA VAL A 361 -45.09 20.47 1.34
C VAL A 361 -44.97 19.08 1.96
N VAL A 362 -44.06 18.92 2.92
CA VAL A 362 -43.80 17.64 3.60
C VAL A 362 -44.01 17.81 5.10
N ALA A 363 -44.30 16.70 5.80
CA ALA A 363 -44.36 16.68 7.26
C ALA A 363 -43.01 16.15 7.79
N PRO A 364 -42.11 17.01 8.28
CA PRO A 364 -40.78 16.59 8.72
C PRO A 364 -40.83 15.84 10.05
N GLU A 365 -40.27 14.64 10.09
CA GLU A 365 -39.98 13.88 11.31
C GLU A 365 -38.47 13.96 11.59
N ILE A 366 -38.08 14.53 12.74
CA ILE A 366 -36.66 14.78 13.04
C ILE A 366 -36.00 13.47 13.51
N VAL A 367 -34.98 13.03 12.79
CA VAL A 367 -34.17 11.84 13.08
C VAL A 367 -32.70 12.28 13.26
N PRO A 368 -31.92 11.67 14.16
CA PRO A 368 -30.49 11.96 14.28
C PRO A 368 -29.74 11.70 12.96
N MET A 369 -28.80 12.59 12.63
CA MET A 369 -27.96 12.47 11.43
C MET A 369 -27.01 11.27 11.51
N ASP A 370 -26.60 10.87 12.72
CA ASP A 370 -25.62 9.83 13.02
C ASP A 370 -26.32 8.52 13.42
N ASP A 371 -27.15 7.97 12.52
CA ASP A 371 -27.71 6.64 12.72
C ASP A 371 -26.70 5.58 12.28
N LYS A 372 -25.76 5.27 13.18
CA LYS A 372 -25.02 3.99 13.15
C LYS A 372 -25.94 2.87 13.66
N GLN A 373 -27.09 2.67 13.02
CA GLN A 373 -27.97 1.54 13.32
C GLN A 373 -27.34 0.27 12.72
N PRO A 374 -27.21 -0.83 13.49
CA PRO A 374 -26.71 -2.10 13.00
C PRO A 374 -27.57 -2.61 11.84
N ALA A 375 -26.92 -3.26 10.87
CA ALA A 375 -27.61 -4.19 9.97
C ALA A 375 -28.21 -5.33 10.82
N ALA A 376 -29.45 -5.15 11.25
CA ALA A 376 -30.31 -6.13 11.89
C ALA A 376 -31.71 -5.88 11.31
N SER A 377 -32.41 -6.79 10.64
CA SER A 377 -32.23 -8.23 10.50
C SER A 377 -32.88 -8.61 9.18
N ALA A 378 -32.25 -9.50 8.41
CA ALA A 378 -32.98 -10.30 7.46
C ALA A 378 -34.00 -11.13 8.26
N SER A 379 -35.27 -10.74 8.22
CA SER A 379 -36.34 -11.58 8.75
C SER A 379 -36.40 -12.86 7.91
N PRO A 380 -36.41 -14.05 8.53
CA PRO A 380 -36.54 -15.30 7.82
C PRO A 380 -37.95 -15.40 7.24
N THR A 381 -38.02 -15.78 5.96
CA THR A 381 -39.25 -16.20 5.29
C THR A 381 -39.93 -17.31 6.11
N PRO A 382 -41.26 -17.24 6.37
CA PRO A 382 -41.97 -18.33 7.01
C PRO A 382 -42.02 -19.54 6.05
N ALA A 383 -41.52 -20.67 6.52
CA ALA A 383 -41.71 -21.96 5.88
C ALA A 383 -43.19 -22.37 5.97
N SER A 384 -43.81 -22.60 4.81
CA SER A 384 -45.06 -23.34 4.71
C SER A 384 -44.78 -24.85 4.84
N ALA A 385 -45.34 -25.48 5.87
CA ALA A 385 -45.81 -26.87 5.76
C ALA A 385 -47.06 -26.85 4.84
N GLU A 386 -47.42 -27.85 4.03
CA GLU A 386 -47.36 -29.29 4.20
C GLU A 386 -47.78 -29.93 2.86
N SER A 387 -47.11 -30.98 2.38
CA SER A 387 -47.77 -32.02 1.57
C SER A 387 -47.00 -33.34 1.66
N THR A 388 -47.65 -34.28 2.33
CA THR A 388 -47.37 -35.71 2.39
C THR A 388 -47.49 -36.38 1.02
N SER A 389 -46.52 -37.24 0.68
CA SER A 389 -46.76 -38.48 -0.08
C SER A 389 -45.65 -39.48 0.19
N ALA A 390 -46.08 -40.70 0.55
CA ALA A 390 -45.30 -41.86 0.92
C ALA A 390 -44.48 -42.46 -0.23
N GLY A 391 -43.46 -43.28 0.11
CA GLY A 391 -43.06 -44.39 -0.74
C GLY A 391 -41.58 -44.79 -0.78
N MET A 392 -41.21 -45.69 0.14
CA MET A 392 -40.48 -46.94 -0.15
C MET A 392 -38.93 -46.96 -0.31
N THR A 393 -38.35 -47.82 0.54
CA THR A 393 -37.19 -48.73 0.35
C THR A 393 -35.74 -48.22 0.53
N GLU A 394 -35.20 -48.55 1.71
CA GLU A 394 -33.84 -49.10 1.91
C GLU A 394 -33.70 -50.46 1.18
N PRO A 395 -32.49 -50.96 0.82
CA PRO A 395 -31.58 -51.51 1.84
C PRO A 395 -30.06 -51.30 1.61
N ALA A 396 -29.34 -51.24 2.74
CA ALA A 396 -28.01 -51.79 3.07
C ALA A 396 -26.98 -52.23 1.98
N MET A 397 -25.77 -51.64 2.10
CA MET A 397 -24.38 -52.21 2.17
C MET A 397 -24.06 -53.60 1.55
N PRO A 398 -22.84 -53.86 0.98
CA PRO A 398 -21.60 -53.89 1.78
C PRO A 398 -20.25 -53.59 1.07
N ALA A 399 -19.20 -53.64 1.89
CA ALA A 399 -17.77 -53.42 1.65
C ALA A 399 -17.09 -54.40 0.68
N ALA A 400 -15.93 -54.02 0.11
CA ALA A 400 -14.76 -54.89 -0.05
C ALA A 400 -13.47 -54.12 -0.42
N ASP A 401 -12.37 -54.67 0.10
CA ASP A 401 -10.96 -54.31 0.19
C ASP A 401 -10.13 -54.08 -1.12
N PRO A 402 -8.85 -53.68 -0.99
CA PRO A 402 -7.96 -53.18 -2.07
C PRO A 402 -7.00 -54.24 -2.66
N ALA A 403 -6.17 -53.81 -3.64
CA ALA A 403 -4.90 -54.38 -4.19
C ALA A 403 -4.94 -54.64 -5.73
N PRO A 404 -3.81 -54.98 -6.40
CA PRO A 404 -2.53 -54.28 -6.51
C PRO A 404 -1.98 -54.16 -7.97
N ALA A 405 -0.91 -53.38 -8.10
CA ALA A 405 0.24 -53.46 -9.04
C ALA A 405 0.15 -54.13 -10.43
N SER A 406 0.65 -53.40 -11.44
CA SER A 406 1.36 -53.94 -12.61
C SER A 406 2.59 -53.07 -12.94
N PRO A 407 3.79 -53.66 -13.12
CA PRO A 407 5.04 -52.95 -13.43
C PRO A 407 5.58 -53.19 -14.87
N THR A 408 6.52 -52.32 -15.30
CA THR A 408 7.61 -52.51 -16.31
C THR A 408 7.23 -52.61 -17.82
N PRO A 409 8.16 -52.48 -18.81
CA PRO A 409 9.56 -52.01 -18.88
C PRO A 409 9.85 -51.06 -20.11
N PRO A 410 11.12 -50.70 -20.43
CA PRO A 410 11.51 -49.54 -21.25
C PRO A 410 11.92 -49.88 -22.70
N ALA A 411 12.17 -48.84 -23.51
CA ALA A 411 12.82 -48.97 -24.82
C ALA A 411 14.04 -48.04 -24.95
N GLU A 412 15.21 -48.69 -25.07
CA GLU A 412 16.40 -48.36 -25.88
C GLU A 412 16.03 -47.82 -27.29
N SER A 413 16.85 -47.15 -28.11
CA SER A 413 18.27 -46.71 -28.10
C SER A 413 18.54 -45.93 -29.40
N SER A 414 19.44 -44.93 -29.35
CA SER A 414 20.48 -44.58 -30.37
C SER A 414 20.09 -43.96 -31.74
N PRO A 415 21.03 -43.34 -32.51
CA PRO A 415 22.31 -42.68 -32.15
C PRO A 415 22.65 -41.35 -32.90
N ALA A 416 23.70 -40.67 -32.39
CA ALA A 416 24.82 -39.96 -33.05
C ALA A 416 24.60 -39.05 -34.29
N SER A 417 25.12 -37.81 -34.20
CA SER A 417 25.90 -37.14 -35.26
C SER A 417 26.73 -35.98 -34.68
N ALA A 418 28.02 -35.95 -35.03
CA ALA A 418 29.07 -35.02 -34.60
C ALA A 418 29.33 -33.94 -35.70
N PRO A 419 30.29 -32.99 -35.56
CA PRO A 419 30.13 -31.57 -35.93
C PRO A 419 30.94 -31.12 -37.18
N PRO A 420 30.83 -29.84 -37.60
CA PRO A 420 31.91 -29.13 -38.31
C PRO A 420 32.30 -27.82 -37.57
N GLU A 421 33.56 -27.57 -37.23
CA GLU A 421 34.71 -27.17 -38.07
C GLU A 421 34.83 -25.63 -38.26
N MET A 422 35.90 -25.07 -37.68
CA MET A 422 36.36 -23.68 -37.86
C MET A 422 37.06 -23.51 -39.23
N PRO A 423 37.16 -22.28 -39.75
CA PRO A 423 38.31 -21.92 -40.56
C PRO A 423 39.14 -20.76 -40.01
N LYS A 424 40.43 -20.87 -40.35
CA LYS A 424 41.60 -20.06 -39.99
C LYS A 424 41.56 -18.61 -40.50
N ALA A 425 42.38 -17.80 -39.83
CA ALA A 425 42.93 -16.52 -40.27
C ALA A 425 43.71 -16.60 -41.60
N PRO A 426 43.99 -15.44 -42.21
CA PRO A 426 45.29 -15.21 -42.84
C PRO A 426 46.05 -14.03 -42.24
N GLU A 427 47.34 -14.26 -42.12
CA GLU A 427 48.44 -13.38 -41.76
C GLU A 427 48.91 -12.53 -42.96
N SER A 428 49.71 -11.49 -42.67
CA SER A 428 50.59 -10.70 -43.55
C SER A 428 50.10 -9.32 -44.01
N ALA A 429 50.65 -8.25 -43.40
CA ALA A 429 51.63 -7.35 -44.04
C ALA A 429 51.85 -6.04 -43.23
N ALA A 430 53.03 -5.92 -42.63
CA ALA A 430 53.76 -4.65 -42.44
C ALA A 430 54.79 -4.53 -43.60
N PRO A 431 55.51 -3.40 -43.87
CA PRO A 431 55.77 -2.23 -43.02
C PRO A 431 55.66 -0.86 -43.72
N GLY A 432 55.64 0.24 -42.95
CA GLY A 432 55.61 1.60 -43.49
C GLY A 432 55.97 2.67 -42.46
N SER A 433 57.26 2.91 -42.34
CA SER A 433 57.92 4.04 -41.70
C SER A 433 57.34 5.42 -42.04
N GLN A 434 57.12 6.28 -41.03
CA GLN A 434 57.42 7.73 -41.06
C GLN A 434 57.14 8.41 -39.69
N GLN A 435 58.21 8.90 -39.06
CA GLN A 435 58.26 10.07 -38.17
C GLN A 435 58.80 11.26 -39.01
N PRO A 436 58.90 12.50 -38.51
CA PRO A 436 58.13 13.20 -37.48
C PRO A 436 57.62 14.59 -37.97
N ALA A 437 56.74 15.26 -37.24
CA ALA A 437 56.60 16.71 -37.33
C ALA A 437 56.19 17.31 -35.98
N ALA A 438 57.09 18.15 -35.47
CA ALA A 438 56.88 19.05 -34.35
C ALA A 438 55.83 20.13 -34.67
N LYS A 439 55.08 20.57 -33.67
CA LYS A 439 54.59 21.95 -33.57
C LYS A 439 54.13 22.27 -32.14
N GLU A 440 54.79 23.31 -31.61
CA GLU A 440 54.45 24.25 -30.52
C GLU A 440 54.07 23.75 -29.12
#